data_AF-P46007-F1
#
_entry.id   AF-P46007-F1
#
_cell.length_a   1.000
_cell.length_b   1.000
_cell.length_c   1.000
_cell.angle_alpha   90.00
_cell.angle_beta   90.00
_cell.angle_gamma   90.00
#
_symmetry.space_group_name_H-M   'P 1'
#
loop_
_entity.id
_entity.type
_entity.pdbx_description
1 polymer ?
#
loop_
_entity_poly.entity_id
_entity_poly.type
_entity_poly.pdbx_seq_one_letter_code
_entity_poly.pdbx_strand_id
1 'polypeptide(L)'
;MKTLKNMRRKNLCITLGLVSLLSRGANAALERPPIKATETIRLTVTNDCPVTIATNSPPNVGVSSTTPIIFNATVTTTEQCAKSGARVWLWGTGAANKWVLEHTTNTKQKYTLNPSIDGNSYFQTPGTNAAIYKNVTTRDRVLKASVKVDPKIQVLIPGEYRMILHAGINF
;
A
#
# COMPACT_ATOMS: atom_id res chain seq x y z
N MET A 1 42.04 17.37 -56.79
CA MET A 1 41.17 16.25 -56.35
C MET A 1 41.92 14.93 -56.54
N LYS A 2 41.71 13.99 -55.60
CA LYS A 2 42.64 12.94 -55.14
C LYS A 2 43.01 11.85 -56.16
N THR A 3 44.25 11.40 -56.00
CA THR A 3 45.04 10.34 -56.66
C THR A 3 44.80 8.95 -56.07
N LEU A 4 45.36 7.94 -56.76
CA LEU A 4 45.72 6.54 -56.38
C LEU A 4 44.73 5.45 -56.83
N LYS A 5 45.15 4.30 -57.37
CA LYS A 5 46.42 3.80 -57.96
C LYS A 5 46.09 2.40 -58.51
N ASN A 6 46.75 2.02 -59.60
CA ASN A 6 46.98 0.64 -60.07
C ASN A 6 46.84 -0.46 -59.00
N MET A 7 46.16 -1.57 -59.35
CA MET A 7 46.77 -2.91 -59.35
C MET A 7 45.89 -3.99 -60.01
N ARG A 8 46.31 -4.37 -61.22
CA ARG A 8 46.42 -5.72 -61.80
C ARG A 8 45.25 -6.72 -61.65
N ARG A 9 44.68 -7.04 -62.82
CA ARG A 9 44.08 -8.34 -63.16
C ARG A 9 44.92 -9.49 -62.57
N LYS A 10 44.35 -10.25 -61.64
CA LYS A 10 44.80 -11.59 -61.30
C LYS A 10 43.63 -12.54 -61.51
N ASN A 11 43.88 -13.55 -62.33
CA ASN A 11 43.01 -14.67 -62.64
C ASN A 11 42.31 -15.18 -61.38
N LEU A 12 41.00 -14.99 -61.31
CA LEU A 12 40.16 -15.77 -60.42
C LEU A 12 39.94 -17.12 -61.13
N CYS A 13 40.80 -18.09 -60.82
CA CYS A 13 40.54 -19.48 -61.14
C CYS A 13 39.23 -19.88 -60.44
N ILE A 14 38.17 -19.99 -61.22
CA ILE A 14 36.94 -20.68 -60.80
C ILE A 14 37.28 -22.15 -60.82
N THR A 15 37.87 -22.63 -59.74
CA THR A 15 37.93 -24.06 -59.47
C THR A 15 36.51 -24.48 -59.16
N LEU A 16 35.92 -25.30 -60.04
CA LEU A 16 34.69 -26.06 -59.82
C LEU A 16 34.91 -27.04 -58.65
N GLY A 17 35.01 -26.50 -57.45
CA GLY A 17 34.80 -27.23 -56.23
C GLY A 17 33.31 -27.47 -56.12
N LEU A 18 32.93 -28.74 -56.08
CA LEU A 18 31.59 -29.23 -55.81
C LEU A 18 30.99 -28.46 -54.63
N VAL A 19 30.30 -27.34 -54.89
CA VAL A 19 29.41 -26.74 -53.90
C VAL A 19 28.24 -27.69 -53.88
N SER A 20 28.27 -28.59 -52.90
CA SER A 20 27.07 -29.22 -52.39
C SER A 20 26.15 -28.09 -51.93
N LEU A 21 25.39 -27.53 -52.88
CA LEU A 21 24.06 -27.01 -52.62
C LEU A 21 23.29 -28.22 -52.10
N LEU A 22 23.44 -28.47 -50.80
CA LEU A 22 22.52 -29.28 -50.04
C LEU A 22 21.18 -28.58 -50.18
N SER A 23 20.45 -29.02 -51.19
CA SER A 23 19.01 -29.00 -51.28
C SER A 23 18.47 -29.61 -50.00
N ARG A 24 18.39 -28.81 -48.93
CA ARG A 24 17.56 -29.12 -47.79
C ARG A 24 16.14 -29.02 -48.30
N GLY A 25 15.56 -30.21 -48.49
CA GLY A 25 14.27 -30.41 -49.11
C GLY A 25 13.19 -29.55 -48.47
N ALA A 26 12.16 -29.29 -49.27
CA ALA A 26 10.94 -28.56 -48.95
C ALA A 26 10.08 -29.16 -47.82
N ASN A 27 10.66 -30.01 -46.96
CA ASN A 27 10.06 -30.66 -45.79
C ASN A 27 10.97 -30.62 -44.56
N ALA A 28 11.80 -29.58 -44.42
CA ALA A 28 12.37 -29.30 -43.10
C ALA A 28 11.19 -28.98 -42.17
N ALA A 29 10.87 -29.89 -41.25
CA ALA A 29 9.92 -29.61 -40.19
C ALA A 29 10.27 -28.24 -39.60
N LEU A 30 9.25 -27.39 -39.34
CA LEU A 30 9.44 -26.10 -38.69
C LEU A 30 9.94 -26.36 -37.26
N GLU A 31 11.23 -26.63 -37.14
CA GLU A 31 11.91 -26.82 -35.87
C GLU A 31 12.45 -25.48 -35.41
N ARG A 32 12.23 -25.18 -34.13
CA ARG A 32 12.75 -23.97 -33.51
C ARG A 32 14.27 -23.94 -33.71
N PRO A 33 14.83 -22.87 -34.30
CA PRO A 33 16.27 -22.77 -34.51
C PRO A 33 17.01 -22.74 -33.15
N PRO A 34 18.29 -23.15 -33.13
CA PRO A 34 19.10 -23.09 -31.92
C PRO A 34 19.14 -21.65 -31.37
N ILE A 35 19.09 -21.50 -30.05
CA ILE A 35 19.14 -20.20 -29.37
C ILE A 35 20.46 -19.52 -29.74
N LYS A 36 20.39 -18.38 -30.44
CA LYS A 36 21.56 -17.56 -30.81
C LYS A 36 21.70 -16.29 -29.97
N ALA A 37 20.63 -15.85 -29.33
CA ALA A 37 20.61 -14.70 -28.44
C ALA A 37 19.48 -14.87 -27.41
N THR A 38 19.73 -14.41 -26.18
CA THR A 38 18.74 -14.37 -25.09
C THR A 38 18.72 -12.96 -24.54
N GLU A 39 17.52 -12.38 -24.46
CA GLU A 39 17.28 -11.09 -23.82
C GLU A 39 16.32 -11.30 -22.65
N THR A 40 16.59 -10.64 -21.52
CA THR A 40 15.75 -10.74 -20.31
C THR A 40 15.02 -9.43 -20.10
N ILE A 41 13.69 -9.45 -20.24
CA ILE A 41 12.83 -8.32 -19.88
C ILE A 41 12.62 -8.34 -18.36
N ARG A 42 12.84 -7.20 -17.71
CA ARG A 42 12.61 -7.03 -16.27
C ARG A 42 11.51 -6.00 -16.03
N LEU A 43 10.59 -6.30 -15.12
CA LEU A 43 9.55 -5.41 -14.63
C LEU A 43 9.76 -5.16 -13.14
N THR A 44 9.81 -3.91 -12.71
CA THR A 44 9.76 -3.53 -11.30
C THR A 44 8.36 -3.03 -10.99
N VAL A 45 7.70 -3.64 -10.01
CA VAL A 45 6.38 -3.23 -9.50
C VAL A 45 6.59 -2.49 -8.18
N THR A 46 6.00 -1.30 -8.03
CA THR A 46 6.05 -0.50 -6.80
C THR A 46 4.72 -0.56 -6.04
N ASN A 47 4.79 -0.49 -4.71
CA ASN A 47 3.62 -0.55 -3.82
C ASN A 47 3.24 0.86 -3.32
N ASP A 48 2.88 1.77 -4.23
CA ASP A 48 2.29 3.06 -3.83
C ASP A 48 0.79 2.89 -3.57
N CYS A 49 0.49 2.39 -2.38
CA CYS A 49 -0.86 2.10 -1.98
C CYS A 49 -1.49 3.23 -1.17
N PRO A 50 -2.65 3.76 -1.60
CA PRO A 50 -3.29 4.82 -0.85
C PRO A 50 -3.85 4.28 0.46
N VAL A 51 -3.85 5.12 1.49
CA VAL A 51 -4.55 4.89 2.74
C VAL A 51 -5.63 5.96 2.88
N THR A 52 -6.88 5.54 3.08
CA THR A 52 -8.01 6.44 3.30
C THR A 52 -8.51 6.25 4.72
N ILE A 53 -8.53 7.34 5.48
CA ILE A 53 -9.17 7.41 6.80
C ILE A 53 -10.50 8.15 6.68
N ALA A 54 -11.56 7.61 7.28
CA ALA A 54 -12.84 8.29 7.44
C ALA A 54 -13.25 8.27 8.91
N THR A 55 -13.81 9.37 9.40
CA THR A 55 -14.19 9.54 10.81
C THR A 55 -15.64 10.01 10.93
N ASN A 56 -16.35 9.48 11.92
CA ASN A 56 -17.68 9.95 12.28
C ASN A 56 -17.68 10.39 13.75
N SER A 57 -18.03 11.65 13.97
CA SER A 57 -18.27 12.24 15.29
C SER A 57 -19.70 12.79 15.36
N PRO A 58 -20.38 12.69 16.52
CA PRO A 58 -21.66 13.34 16.70
C PRO A 58 -21.50 14.88 16.59
N PRO A 59 -22.46 15.58 15.94
CA PRO A 59 -22.27 16.97 15.53
C PRO A 59 -22.30 17.94 16.71
N ASN A 60 -23.18 17.72 17.70
CA ASN A 60 -23.30 18.55 18.89
C ASN A 60 -23.86 17.71 20.04
N VAL A 61 -23.30 17.85 21.24
CA VAL A 61 -23.79 17.20 22.46
C VAL A 61 -23.96 18.26 23.54
N GLY A 62 -25.14 18.33 24.15
CA GLY A 62 -25.38 19.23 25.27
C GLY A 62 -24.56 18.82 26.50
N VAL A 63 -24.03 19.78 27.24
CA VAL A 63 -23.20 19.53 28.45
C VAL A 63 -23.96 18.73 29.53
N SER A 64 -25.28 18.81 29.56
CA SER A 64 -26.15 18.05 30.47
C SER A 64 -26.43 16.61 29.99
N SER A 65 -25.97 16.24 28.79
CA SER A 65 -26.17 14.89 28.25
C SER A 65 -25.44 13.87 29.12
N THR A 66 -26.14 12.79 29.45
CA THR A 66 -25.56 11.62 30.13
C THR A 66 -25.40 10.43 29.20
N THR A 67 -25.70 10.59 27.91
CA THR A 67 -25.59 9.55 26.90
C THR A 67 -24.13 9.40 26.49
N PRO A 68 -23.60 8.17 26.40
CA PRO A 68 -22.25 7.95 25.91
C PRO A 68 -22.05 8.49 24.50
N ILE A 69 -20.93 9.16 24.29
CA ILE A 69 -20.54 9.77 23.02
C ILE A 69 -19.54 8.84 22.33
N ILE A 70 -19.89 8.36 21.14
CA ILE A 70 -19.06 7.42 20.39
C ILE A 70 -18.43 8.13 19.20
N PHE A 71 -17.12 8.02 19.09
CA PHE A 71 -16.35 8.47 17.93
C PHE A 71 -15.85 7.24 17.18
N ASN A 72 -16.05 7.21 15.86
CA ASN A 72 -15.66 6.08 15.03
C ASN A 72 -14.64 6.51 13.99
N ALA A 73 -13.71 5.62 13.67
CA ALA A 73 -12.81 5.77 12.55
C ALA A 73 -12.72 4.47 11.75
N THR A 74 -12.59 4.62 10.44
CA THR A 74 -12.33 3.52 9.53
C THR A 74 -11.10 3.82 8.69
N VAL A 75 -10.30 2.78 8.41
CA VAL A 75 -9.14 2.87 7.53
C VAL A 75 -9.27 1.81 6.45
N THR A 76 -9.06 2.20 5.19
CA THR A 76 -9.14 1.31 4.04
C THR A 76 -8.02 1.62 3.03
N THR A 77 -7.80 0.66 2.13
CA THR A 77 -6.95 0.82 0.94
C THR A 77 -7.66 0.22 -0.29
N THR A 78 -6.98 0.23 -1.45
CA THR A 78 -7.53 -0.34 -2.68
C THR A 78 -7.46 -1.86 -2.68
N GLU A 79 -8.24 -2.48 -3.56
CA GLU A 79 -8.24 -3.94 -3.72
C GLU A 79 -6.87 -4.49 -4.14
N GLN A 80 -6.15 -3.78 -5.01
CA GLN A 80 -4.84 -4.23 -5.48
C GLN A 80 -3.82 -4.30 -4.33
N CYS A 81 -3.87 -3.35 -3.42
CA CYS A 81 -3.04 -3.33 -2.22
C CYS A 81 -3.40 -4.48 -1.28
N ALA A 82 -4.69 -4.76 -1.11
CA ALA A 82 -5.13 -5.92 -0.34
C ALA A 82 -4.68 -7.26 -0.98
N LYS A 83 -4.72 -7.37 -2.31
CA LYS A 83 -4.17 -8.54 -3.03
C LYS A 83 -2.66 -8.72 -2.81
N SER A 84 -1.96 -7.61 -2.61
CA SER A 84 -0.51 -7.58 -2.39
C SER A 84 -0.13 -7.82 -0.91
N GLY A 85 -1.10 -8.12 -0.04
CA GLY A 85 -0.86 -8.40 1.37
C GLY A 85 -0.79 -7.16 2.27
N ALA A 86 -1.37 -6.03 1.85
CA ALA A 86 -1.36 -4.81 2.65
C ALA A 86 -1.87 -5.02 4.08
N ARG A 87 -1.28 -4.26 4.99
CA ARG A 87 -1.75 -4.09 6.36
C ARG A 87 -1.98 -2.61 6.62
N VAL A 88 -3.20 -2.24 6.97
CA VAL A 88 -3.56 -0.87 7.33
C VAL A 88 -3.41 -0.66 8.84
N TRP A 89 -3.10 0.56 9.23
CA TRP A 89 -2.81 0.96 10.60
C TRP A 89 -3.63 2.17 11.03
N LEU A 90 -3.94 2.27 12.32
CA LEU A 90 -4.63 3.38 12.96
C LEU A 90 -4.09 3.61 14.37
N TRP A 91 -3.72 4.85 14.71
CA TRP A 91 -3.25 5.21 16.05
C TRP A 91 -3.61 6.64 16.44
N GLY A 92 -3.66 6.91 17.75
CA GLY A 92 -3.84 8.25 18.30
C GLY A 92 -2.52 8.89 18.72
N THR A 93 -2.61 10.10 19.28
CA THR A 93 -1.46 10.90 19.73
C THR A 93 -1.10 10.71 21.21
N GLY A 94 -1.89 9.93 21.95
CA GLY A 94 -1.72 9.73 23.39
C GLY A 94 -0.60 8.76 23.75
N ALA A 95 -0.33 8.67 25.04
CA ALA A 95 0.58 7.67 25.59
C ALA A 95 0.17 6.26 25.12
N ALA A 96 1.15 5.48 24.67
CA ALA A 96 0.94 4.16 24.09
C ALA A 96 -0.07 4.16 22.91
N ASN A 97 -0.07 5.22 22.08
CA ASN A 97 -0.89 5.35 20.88
C ASN A 97 -2.41 5.39 21.13
N LYS A 98 -2.82 5.65 22.37
CA LYS A 98 -4.22 5.85 22.73
C LYS A 98 -4.78 7.10 22.06
N TRP A 99 -6.09 7.15 21.90
CA TRP A 99 -6.75 8.30 21.29
C TRP A 99 -6.90 9.40 22.34
N VAL A 100 -6.76 10.65 21.93
CA VAL A 100 -6.86 11.80 22.85
C VAL A 100 -7.91 12.76 22.34
N LEU A 101 -8.96 12.96 23.15
CA LEU A 101 -9.94 14.01 22.95
C LEU A 101 -9.54 15.20 23.83
N GLU A 102 -9.09 16.29 23.22
CA GLU A 102 -8.54 17.46 23.92
C GLU A 102 -9.40 18.70 23.65
N HIS A 103 -9.67 19.48 24.69
CA HIS A 103 -10.36 20.75 24.57
C HIS A 103 -9.47 21.77 23.86
N THR A 104 -9.97 22.38 22.79
CA THR A 104 -9.19 23.24 21.88
C THR A 104 -8.55 24.44 22.56
N THR A 105 -9.22 25.05 23.55
CA THR A 105 -8.71 26.23 24.28
C THR A 105 -8.19 25.94 25.69
N ASN A 106 -8.47 24.75 26.24
CA ASN A 106 -8.07 24.37 27.61
C ASN A 106 -7.32 23.04 27.55
N THR A 107 -6.02 23.10 27.28
CA THR A 107 -5.16 21.92 27.07
C THR A 107 -5.04 20.99 28.29
N LYS A 108 -5.44 21.46 29.48
CA LYS A 108 -5.53 20.60 30.67
C LYS A 108 -6.76 19.68 30.62
N GLN A 109 -7.81 20.09 29.93
CA GLN A 109 -9.04 19.31 29.76
C GLN A 109 -8.87 18.35 28.58
N LYS A 110 -8.47 17.12 28.88
CA LYS A 110 -8.29 16.06 27.88
C LYS A 110 -8.64 14.68 28.41
N TYR A 111 -9.11 13.82 27.52
CA TYR A 111 -9.39 12.41 27.79
C TYR A 111 -8.51 11.52 26.93
N THR A 112 -7.76 10.64 27.59
CA THR A 112 -7.03 9.56 26.92
C THR A 112 -7.92 8.33 26.91
N LEU A 113 -8.26 7.87 25.72
CA LEU A 113 -9.29 6.87 25.47
C LEU A 113 -8.65 5.60 24.88
N ASN A 114 -9.01 4.45 25.45
CA ASN A 114 -8.67 3.15 24.86
C ASN A 114 -9.66 2.84 23.73
N PRO A 115 -9.18 2.58 22.50
CA PRO A 115 -10.05 2.21 21.41
C PRO A 115 -10.58 0.78 21.56
N SER A 116 -11.80 0.57 21.08
CA SER A 116 -12.39 -0.72 20.76
C SER A 116 -12.23 -0.98 19.26
N ILE A 117 -12.06 -2.25 18.86
CA ILE A 117 -11.72 -2.63 17.49
C ILE A 117 -12.70 -3.68 16.95
N ASP A 118 -12.80 -3.80 15.62
CA ASP A 118 -13.52 -4.90 14.99
C ASP A 118 -12.84 -6.27 15.21
N GLY A 119 -13.58 -7.35 14.96
CA GLY A 119 -13.12 -8.71 15.24
C GLY A 119 -11.94 -9.21 14.39
N ASN A 120 -11.58 -8.49 13.32
CA ASN A 120 -10.49 -8.86 12.41
C ASN A 120 -9.31 -7.90 12.50
N SER A 121 -9.31 -7.01 13.50
CA SER A 121 -8.23 -6.07 13.77
C SER A 121 -7.46 -6.51 15.02
N TYR A 122 -6.25 -6.00 15.15
CA TYR A 122 -5.34 -6.35 16.23
C TYR A 122 -4.69 -5.12 16.82
N PHE A 123 -4.44 -5.14 18.13
CA PHE A 123 -3.50 -4.21 18.75
C PHE A 123 -2.07 -4.62 18.43
N GLN A 124 -1.19 -3.64 18.22
CA GLN A 124 0.24 -3.87 17.98
C GLN A 124 0.86 -4.69 19.10
N THR A 125 0.52 -4.37 20.35
CA THR A 125 0.91 -5.15 21.54
C THR A 125 -0.24 -5.10 22.53
N PRO A 126 -1.11 -6.12 22.57
CA PRO A 126 -2.29 -6.14 23.43
C PRO A 126 -1.96 -5.76 24.88
N GLY A 127 -2.76 -4.87 25.47
CA GLY A 127 -2.58 -4.38 26.84
C GLY A 127 -1.47 -3.33 27.03
N THR A 128 -0.55 -3.18 26.07
CA THR A 128 0.61 -2.27 26.20
C THR A 128 0.57 -1.12 25.20
N ASN A 129 0.16 -1.37 23.96
CA ASN A 129 0.17 -0.41 22.87
C ASN A 129 -1.18 -0.46 22.11
N ALA A 130 -1.85 0.69 22.05
CA ALA A 130 -3.17 0.86 21.46
C ALA A 130 -3.15 1.20 19.97
N ALA A 131 -1.99 1.21 19.31
CA ALA A 131 -1.92 1.23 17.85
C ALA A 131 -2.58 -0.04 17.30
N ILE A 132 -3.39 0.13 16.26
CA ILE A 132 -4.22 -0.92 15.70
C ILE A 132 -3.72 -1.21 14.29
N TYR A 133 -3.70 -2.47 13.91
CA TYR A 133 -3.49 -2.89 12.54
C TYR A 133 -4.50 -3.93 12.10
N LYS A 134 -4.66 -4.04 10.78
CA LYS A 134 -5.46 -5.09 10.15
C LYS A 134 -4.77 -5.53 8.87
N ASN A 135 -4.54 -6.84 8.76
CA ASN A 135 -4.17 -7.45 7.48
C ASN A 135 -5.40 -7.43 6.59
N VAL A 136 -5.39 -6.60 5.54
CA VAL A 136 -6.57 -6.45 4.69
C VAL A 136 -6.62 -7.55 3.64
N THR A 137 -7.83 -7.97 3.30
CA THR A 137 -8.09 -8.92 2.23
C THR A 137 -9.01 -8.29 1.21
N THR A 138 -9.15 -8.89 0.03
CA THR A 138 -10.11 -8.41 -0.97
C THR A 138 -11.55 -8.41 -0.47
N ARG A 139 -11.89 -9.29 0.48
CA ARG A 139 -13.23 -9.41 1.09
C ARG A 139 -13.45 -8.50 2.29
N ASP A 140 -12.38 -8.16 3.01
CA ASP A 140 -12.43 -7.31 4.20
C ASP A 140 -11.25 -6.33 4.18
N ARG A 141 -11.50 -5.14 3.62
CA ARG A 141 -10.51 -4.08 3.40
C ARG A 141 -10.52 -2.99 4.45
N VAL A 142 -11.42 -3.07 5.43
CA VAL A 142 -11.74 -1.94 6.30
C VAL A 142 -11.39 -2.30 7.73
N LEU A 143 -10.41 -1.60 8.31
CA LEU A 143 -10.20 -1.56 9.75
C LEU A 143 -11.24 -0.63 10.35
N LYS A 144 -11.97 -1.07 11.36
CA LYS A 144 -12.90 -0.23 12.13
C LYS A 144 -12.48 -0.16 13.59
N ALA A 145 -12.48 1.04 14.14
CA ALA A 145 -12.22 1.28 15.55
C ALA A 145 -13.09 2.42 16.08
N SER A 146 -13.33 2.40 17.38
CA SER A 146 -14.12 3.43 18.05
C SER A 146 -13.62 3.72 19.46
N VAL A 147 -13.96 4.90 19.96
CA VAL A 147 -13.79 5.26 21.37
C VAL A 147 -15.10 5.78 21.92
N LYS A 148 -15.28 5.61 23.23
CA LYS A 148 -16.44 6.09 23.97
C LYS A 148 -15.98 7.11 25.00
N VAL A 149 -16.67 8.25 25.05
CA VAL A 149 -16.66 9.15 26.20
C VAL A 149 -17.94 8.94 26.98
N ASP A 150 -17.83 8.77 28.30
CA ASP A 150 -18.98 8.59 29.19
C ASP A 150 -19.14 9.83 30.09
N PRO A 151 -20.09 10.75 29.78
CA PRO A 151 -20.23 12.01 30.50
C PRO A 151 -20.49 11.84 32.01
N LYS A 152 -20.95 10.67 32.47
CA LYS A 152 -21.20 10.39 33.89
C LYS A 152 -19.92 10.31 34.72
N ILE A 153 -18.80 9.95 34.10
CA ILE A 153 -17.49 9.79 34.76
C ILE A 153 -16.40 10.66 34.12
N GLN A 154 -16.65 11.20 32.93
CA GLN A 154 -15.76 12.09 32.19
C GLN A 154 -16.48 13.41 31.92
N VAL A 155 -16.39 14.33 32.89
CA VAL A 155 -17.08 15.63 32.86
C VAL A 155 -16.63 16.50 31.68
N LEU A 156 -17.49 16.62 30.67
CA LEU A 156 -17.25 17.52 29.54
C LEU A 156 -17.56 18.96 29.95
N ILE A 157 -16.66 19.88 29.56
CA ILE A 157 -16.83 21.32 29.73
C ILE A 157 -17.33 21.88 28.40
N PRO A 158 -18.21 22.88 28.37
CA PRO A 158 -18.65 23.49 27.12
C PRO A 158 -17.47 24.03 26.29
N GLY A 159 -17.43 23.69 25.02
CA GLY A 159 -16.43 24.15 24.06
C GLY A 159 -16.15 23.11 22.98
N GLU A 160 -15.22 23.44 22.08
CA GLU A 160 -14.81 22.55 21.01
C GLU A 160 -13.72 21.59 21.50
N TYR A 161 -13.88 20.31 21.16
CA TYR A 161 -12.88 19.28 21.39
C TYR A 161 -12.34 18.76 20.06
N ARG A 162 -11.04 18.45 20.03
CA ARG A 162 -10.34 17.88 18.89
C ARG A 162 -9.73 16.53 19.26
N MET A 163 -9.84 15.59 18.33
CA MET A 163 -9.14 14.30 18.40
C MET A 163 -8.37 14.07 17.10
N ILE A 164 -7.07 13.83 17.23
CA ILE A 164 -6.18 13.59 16.08
C ILE A 164 -5.92 12.10 15.98
N LEU A 165 -6.15 11.55 14.79
CA LEU A 165 -5.87 10.16 14.45
C LEU A 165 -4.92 10.13 13.26
N HIS A 166 -4.01 9.16 13.29
CA HIS A 166 -3.07 8.88 12.21
C HIS A 166 -3.40 7.52 11.60
N ALA A 167 -3.26 7.43 10.29
CA ALA A 167 -3.41 6.17 9.56
C ALA A 167 -2.16 5.91 8.70
N GLY A 168 -1.89 4.63 8.46
CA GLY A 168 -0.74 4.19 7.68
C GLY A 168 -1.00 2.86 7.00
N ILE A 169 -0.06 2.45 6.15
CA ILE A 169 -0.11 1.19 5.43
C ILE A 169 1.29 0.62 5.27
N ASN A 170 1.44 -0.70 5.38
CA ASN A 170 2.65 -1.43 5.03
C ASN A 170 2.31 -2.79 4.38
N PHE A 171 3.35 -3.55 4.04
CA PHE A 171 3.30 -4.85 3.37
C PHE A 171 4.19 -5.84 4.12
#